data_AF-A0A965QJ89-F1
#
_entry.id   AF-A0A965QJ89-F1
#
_cell.length_a   1.000
_cell.length_b   1.000
_cell.length_c   1.000
_cell.angle_alpha   90.00
_cell.angle_beta   90.00
_cell.angle_gamma   90.00
#
_symmetry.space_group_name_H-M   'P 1'
#
loop_
_entity.id
_entity.type
_entity.pdbx_description
1 polymer ?
#
loop_
_entity_poly.entity_id
_entity_poly.type
_entity_poly.pdbx_seq_one_letter_code
_entity_poly.pdbx_strand_id
1 'polypeptide(L)'
;MSQLVSNSAQKSGVKIISSDLKRTKQTTQIISDELRKSIEGVSIQTDYDDRLREFHCGLFENMTYEEFVLKNPDVASEYMKKFDEDVYATKYPGPGGESRLDVMNRVGRVLFESHTQPTEELLVWVIHGGVIDVLLELAHIQDCSNLPNRIAAGNGDILVLQHEQLAKPGCARSVELGHSKVWRLERHYRIGDTRAAKVVR
;
A
#
# COMPACT_ATOMS: atom_id res chain seq x y z
N MET A 1 17.24 3.55 -47.24
CA MET A 1 17.92 4.47 -46.29
C MET A 1 16.96 5.57 -45.91
N SER A 2 17.05 6.01 -44.65
CA SER A 2 16.40 7.19 -44.06
C SER A 2 15.06 6.97 -43.34
N GLN A 3 15.21 6.79 -42.03
CA GLN A 3 14.45 7.44 -40.95
C GLN A 3 12.98 7.06 -40.75
N LEU A 4 12.73 6.31 -39.67
CA LEU A 4 11.80 6.67 -38.59
C LEU A 4 12.27 5.95 -37.32
N VAL A 5 13.35 6.48 -36.75
CA VAL A 5 13.68 6.29 -35.33
C VAL A 5 12.96 7.40 -34.56
N SER A 6 12.64 7.09 -33.30
CA SER A 6 12.20 7.97 -32.21
C SER A 6 10.72 8.37 -32.17
N ASN A 7 9.96 7.65 -31.34
CA ASN A 7 9.25 8.30 -30.22
C ASN A 7 8.70 7.25 -29.23
N SER A 8 9.56 6.73 -28.37
CA SER A 8 9.16 6.44 -26.99
C SER A 8 10.04 7.32 -26.11
N ALA A 9 9.53 8.50 -25.75
CA ALA A 9 10.19 9.40 -24.82
C ALA A 9 10.47 8.60 -23.54
N GLN A 10 11.74 8.28 -23.32
CA GLN A 10 12.23 7.57 -22.16
C GLN A 10 12.16 8.51 -20.95
N LYS A 11 10.94 8.67 -20.44
CA LYS A 11 10.66 9.29 -19.15
C LYS A 11 10.44 8.14 -18.18
N SER A 12 11.38 7.85 -17.30
CA SER A 12 11.10 6.89 -16.21
C SER A 12 11.97 7.18 -15.01
N GLY A 13 11.65 8.26 -14.30
CA GLY A 13 12.05 8.38 -12.90
C GLY A 13 11.25 7.38 -12.07
N VAL A 14 11.82 6.96 -10.94
CA VAL A 14 11.11 6.21 -9.91
C VAL A 14 10.99 7.10 -8.69
N LYS A 15 9.77 7.33 -8.22
CA LYS A 15 9.50 7.99 -6.96
C LYS A 15 9.15 6.94 -5.92
N ILE A 16 9.97 6.83 -4.88
CA ILE A 16 9.72 5.95 -3.73
C ILE A 16 9.13 6.79 -2.60
N ILE A 17 7.93 6.45 -2.13
CA ILE A 17 7.36 7.00 -0.89
C ILE A 17 7.39 5.88 0.15
N SER A 18 8.07 6.11 1.27
CA SER A 18 8.35 5.05 2.26
C SER A 18 8.02 5.49 3.67
N SER A 19 7.61 4.55 4.51
CA SER A 19 7.63 4.77 5.95
C SER A 19 9.05 5.02 6.44
N ASP A 20 9.19 5.93 7.40
CA ASP A 20 10.48 6.30 7.98
C ASP A 20 11.02 5.31 9.04
N LEU A 21 10.32 4.21 9.31
CA LEU A 21 10.79 3.16 10.21
C LEU A 21 12.01 2.44 9.64
N LYS A 22 12.88 1.93 10.51
CA LYS A 22 14.16 1.32 10.12
C LYS A 22 14.00 0.21 9.08
N ARG A 23 13.03 -0.68 9.25
CA ARG A 23 12.80 -1.82 8.34
C ARG A 23 12.44 -1.36 6.92
N THR A 24 11.58 -0.35 6.78
CA THR A 24 11.18 0.19 5.49
C THR A 24 12.28 1.04 4.87
N LYS A 25 13.05 1.78 5.68
CA LYS A 25 14.28 2.46 5.21
C LYS A 25 15.29 1.49 4.61
N GLN A 26 15.52 0.35 5.27
CA GLN A 26 16.43 -0.67 4.77
C GLN A 26 15.92 -1.30 3.47
N THR A 27 14.62 -1.64 3.39
CA THR A 27 14.01 -2.16 2.16
C THR A 27 14.09 -1.14 1.02
N THR A 28 13.82 0.14 1.28
CA THR A 28 13.92 1.24 0.31
C THR A 28 15.33 1.39 -0.24
N GLN A 29 16.35 1.27 0.62
CA GLN A 29 17.74 1.30 0.18
C GLN A 29 18.06 0.13 -0.76
N ILE A 30 17.66 -1.10 -0.39
CA ILE A 30 17.85 -2.29 -1.22
C ILE A 30 17.19 -2.11 -2.59
N ILE A 31 15.91 -1.69 -2.63
CA ILE A 31 15.18 -1.45 -3.88
C ILE A 31 15.90 -0.41 -4.73
N SER A 32 16.33 0.71 -4.13
CA SER A 32 17.01 1.78 -4.85
C SER A 32 18.31 1.31 -5.48
N ASP A 33 19.10 0.52 -4.74
CA ASP A 33 20.39 0.02 -5.22
C ASP A 33 20.22 -1.00 -6.34
N GLU A 34 19.23 -1.90 -6.23
CA GLU A 34 18.93 -2.87 -7.30
C GLU A 34 18.39 -2.21 -8.57
N LEU A 35 17.55 -1.18 -8.43
CA LEU A 35 17.07 -0.40 -9.56
C LEU A 35 18.20 0.32 -10.28
N ARG A 36 19.13 0.96 -9.55
CA ARG A 36 20.29 1.63 -10.16
C ARG A 36 21.23 0.67 -10.88
N LYS A 37 21.37 -0.57 -10.40
CA LYS A 37 22.17 -1.61 -11.07
C LYS A 37 21.48 -2.12 -12.33
N SER A 38 20.15 -2.25 -12.31
CA SER A 38 19.38 -2.90 -13.36
C SER A 38 18.98 -1.96 -14.49
N ILE A 39 18.86 -0.66 -14.22
CA ILE A 39 18.36 0.34 -15.16
C ILE A 39 19.36 1.48 -15.25
N GLU A 40 20.15 1.50 -16.31
CA GLU A 40 21.13 2.56 -16.56
C GLU A 40 20.44 3.94 -16.67
N GLY A 41 20.96 4.93 -15.94
CA GLY A 41 20.45 6.30 -15.97
C GLY A 41 19.11 6.52 -15.25
N VAL A 42 18.60 5.55 -14.49
CA VAL A 42 17.35 5.74 -13.71
C VAL A 42 17.53 6.83 -12.65
N SER A 43 16.64 7.82 -12.67
CA SER A 43 16.50 8.80 -11.59
C SER A 43 15.63 8.19 -10.49
N ILE A 44 16.12 8.15 -9.26
CA ILE A 44 15.35 7.66 -8.11
C ILE A 44 15.24 8.77 -7.09
N GLN A 45 14.01 9.18 -6.79
CA GLN A 45 13.68 10.08 -5.69
C GLN A 45 13.07 9.27 -4.55
N THR A 46 13.38 9.64 -3.31
CA THR A 46 12.90 8.94 -2.12
C THR A 46 12.41 9.93 -1.09
N ASP A 47 11.13 9.83 -0.76
CA ASP A 47 10.48 10.60 0.29
C ASP A 47 10.11 9.67 1.45
N TYR A 48 10.48 10.06 2.68
CA TYR A 48 10.08 9.36 3.90
C TYR A 48 8.92 10.09 4.57
N ASP A 49 7.87 9.37 4.91
CA ASP A 49 6.64 9.93 5.48
C ASP A 49 6.22 9.13 6.73
N ASP A 50 6.08 9.83 7.86
CA ASP A 50 5.67 9.23 9.13
C ASP A 50 4.20 8.79 9.13
N ARG A 51 3.37 9.38 8.25
CA ARG A 51 1.98 8.99 8.02
C ARG A 51 1.86 7.60 7.39
N LEU A 52 2.97 6.98 6.99
CA LEU A 52 3.04 5.62 6.46
C LEU A 52 3.59 4.60 7.44
N ARG A 53 3.85 4.98 8.70
CA ARG A 53 4.22 4.03 9.77
C ARG A 53 3.16 2.95 9.96
N GLU A 54 3.57 1.79 10.48
CA GLU A 54 2.64 0.74 10.87
C GLU A 54 1.68 1.26 11.94
N PHE A 55 0.55 0.57 12.13
CA PHE A 55 -0.32 0.80 13.28
C PHE A 55 0.50 0.92 14.56
N HIS A 56 0.25 1.98 15.32
CA HIS A 56 0.70 2.05 16.70
C HIS A 56 -0.23 1.18 17.55
N CYS A 57 0.25 0.01 17.94
CA CYS A 57 -0.57 -1.02 18.59
C CYS A 57 -0.70 -0.80 20.12
N GLY A 58 -0.19 0.32 20.64
CA GLY A 58 -0.35 0.70 22.05
C GLY A 58 0.24 -0.37 22.97
N LEU A 59 -0.57 -0.91 23.88
CA LEU A 59 -0.14 -1.98 24.79
C LEU A 59 0.08 -3.32 24.09
N PHE A 60 -0.33 -3.51 22.83
CA PHE A 60 -0.07 -4.75 22.09
C PHE A 60 1.35 -4.79 21.51
N GLU A 61 2.08 -3.67 21.52
CA GLU A 61 3.44 -3.61 20.99
C GLU A 61 4.37 -4.66 21.62
N ASN A 62 5.16 -5.32 20.79
CA ASN A 62 6.14 -6.35 21.17
C ASN A 62 5.55 -7.61 21.83
N MET A 63 4.27 -7.91 21.63
CA MET A 63 3.63 -9.13 22.12
C MET A 63 2.78 -9.78 21.03
N THR A 64 2.62 -11.09 21.10
CA THR A 64 1.52 -11.73 20.36
C THR A 64 0.18 -11.43 21.02
N TYR A 65 -0.92 -11.63 20.30
CA TYR A 65 -2.24 -11.44 20.88
C TYR A 65 -2.49 -12.40 22.05
N GLU A 66 -2.05 -13.65 21.96
CA GLU A 66 -2.16 -14.66 23.02
C GLU A 66 -1.39 -14.23 24.27
N GLU A 67 -0.16 -13.72 24.11
CA GLU A 67 0.63 -13.18 25.21
C GLU A 67 -0.03 -11.96 25.85
N PHE A 68 -0.65 -11.10 25.05
CA PHE A 68 -1.38 -9.93 25.54
C PHE A 68 -2.59 -10.34 26.38
N VAL A 69 -3.40 -11.28 25.90
CA VAL A 69 -4.59 -11.80 26.60
C VAL A 69 -4.20 -12.43 27.94
N LEU A 70 -3.12 -13.20 27.97
CA LEU A 70 -2.63 -13.82 29.21
C LEU A 70 -2.18 -12.78 30.25
N LYS A 71 -1.56 -11.68 29.81
CA LYS A 71 -1.07 -10.62 30.70
C LYS A 71 -2.15 -9.61 31.10
N ASN A 72 -3.13 -9.36 30.24
CA ASN A 72 -4.13 -8.30 30.40
C ASN A 72 -5.55 -8.80 30.03
N PRO A 73 -6.08 -9.83 30.70
CA PRO A 73 -7.31 -10.50 30.28
C PRO A 73 -8.53 -9.57 30.23
N ASP A 74 -8.70 -8.71 31.22
CA ASP A 74 -9.83 -7.76 31.28
C ASP A 74 -9.74 -6.72 30.16
N VAL A 75 -8.54 -6.19 29.90
CA VAL A 75 -8.30 -5.20 28.85
C VAL A 75 -8.54 -5.83 27.47
N ALA A 76 -8.08 -7.06 27.26
CA ALA A 76 -8.31 -7.78 26.01
C ALA A 76 -9.81 -8.04 25.78
N SER A 77 -10.54 -8.47 26.82
CA SER A 77 -11.98 -8.70 26.72
C SER A 77 -12.76 -7.42 26.41
N GLU A 78 -12.44 -6.31 27.08
CA GLU A 78 -13.07 -5.01 26.81
C GLU A 78 -12.75 -4.51 25.40
N TYR A 79 -11.49 -4.64 24.95
CA TYR A 79 -11.08 -4.29 23.60
C TYR A 79 -11.86 -5.08 22.55
N MET A 80 -11.96 -6.41 22.70
CA MET A 80 -12.68 -7.25 21.74
C MET A 80 -14.16 -6.91 21.67
N LYS A 81 -14.80 -6.63 22.82
CA LYS A 81 -16.19 -6.19 22.82
C LYS A 81 -16.39 -4.91 22.01
N LYS A 82 -15.53 -3.90 22.20
CA LYS A 82 -15.60 -2.65 21.44
C LYS A 82 -15.29 -2.86 19.96
N PHE A 83 -14.31 -3.72 19.66
CA PHE A 83 -13.93 -4.05 18.29
C PHE A 83 -15.08 -4.72 17.52
N ASP A 84 -15.82 -5.62 18.17
CA ASP A 84 -17.01 -6.26 17.58
C ASP A 84 -18.15 -5.26 17.36
N GLU A 85 -18.25 -4.21 18.18
CA GLU A 85 -19.22 -3.12 18.02
C GLU A 85 -18.84 -2.16 16.87
N ASP A 86 -17.56 -1.78 16.78
CA ASP A 86 -17.04 -0.91 15.72
C ASP A 86 -15.56 -1.23 15.41
N VAL A 87 -15.35 -2.01 14.36
CA VAL A 87 -14.02 -2.42 13.86
C VAL A 87 -13.18 -1.23 13.38
N TYR A 88 -13.82 -0.14 12.93
CA TYR A 88 -13.10 0.99 12.33
C TYR A 88 -12.66 2.01 13.37
N ALA A 89 -13.54 2.33 14.32
CA ALA A 89 -13.29 3.37 15.32
C ALA A 89 -12.56 2.85 16.56
N THR A 90 -12.60 1.55 16.84
CA THR A 90 -11.92 0.98 18.01
C THR A 90 -10.41 1.12 17.90
N LYS A 91 -9.82 1.83 18.87
CA LYS A 91 -8.37 2.00 19.00
C LYS A 91 -7.75 0.84 19.75
N TYR A 92 -6.52 0.48 19.40
CA TYR A 92 -5.71 -0.39 20.25
C TYR A 92 -5.60 0.20 21.68
N PRO A 93 -5.59 -0.64 22.73
CA PRO A 93 -5.61 -0.15 24.09
C PRO A 93 -4.29 0.52 24.49
N GLY A 94 -4.40 1.57 25.30
CA GLY A 94 -3.29 2.31 25.89
C GLY A 94 -2.75 3.48 25.08
N PRO A 95 -1.68 4.13 25.58
CA PRO A 95 -1.19 5.39 25.01
C PRO A 95 -0.76 5.23 23.55
N GLY A 96 -1.22 6.16 22.70
CA GLY A 96 -0.87 6.20 21.28
C GLY A 96 -1.55 5.16 20.41
N GLY A 97 -2.38 4.27 20.96
CA GLY A 97 -3.12 3.27 20.18
C GLY A 97 -3.94 3.89 19.05
N GLU A 98 -3.72 3.41 17.83
CA GLU A 98 -4.47 3.83 16.65
C GLU A 98 -5.68 2.93 16.41
N SER A 99 -6.74 3.48 15.82
CA SER A 99 -7.82 2.71 15.19
C SER A 99 -7.56 2.55 13.69
N ARG A 100 -8.35 1.69 13.03
CA ARG A 100 -8.30 1.57 11.57
C ARG A 100 -8.65 2.90 10.89
N LEU A 101 -9.60 3.65 11.44
CA LEU A 101 -9.98 4.97 10.94
C LEU A 101 -8.85 6.00 11.08
N ASP A 102 -8.09 5.98 12.18
CA ASP A 102 -6.92 6.86 12.35
C ASP A 102 -5.90 6.63 11.23
N VAL A 103 -5.57 5.35 10.96
CA VAL A 103 -4.62 4.97 9.91
C VAL A 103 -5.16 5.31 8.52
N MET A 104 -6.45 5.04 8.26
CA MET A 104 -7.12 5.44 7.02
C MET A 104 -7.02 6.94 6.76
N ASN A 105 -7.24 7.76 7.78
CA ASN A 105 -7.18 9.22 7.65
C ASN A 105 -5.77 9.69 7.25
N ARG A 106 -4.71 9.19 7.90
CA ARG A 106 -3.34 9.61 7.56
C ARG A 106 -2.86 9.05 6.22
N VAL A 107 -3.17 7.79 5.91
CA VAL A 107 -2.78 7.13 4.64
C VAL A 107 -3.56 7.71 3.47
N GLY A 108 -4.87 7.95 3.63
CA GLY A 108 -5.72 8.54 2.60
C GLY A 108 -5.26 9.93 2.17
N ARG A 109 -4.72 10.73 3.10
CA ARG A 109 -4.10 12.02 2.77
C ARG A 109 -2.85 11.85 1.90
N VAL A 110 -1.95 10.94 2.23
CA VAL A 110 -0.76 10.65 1.41
C VAL A 110 -1.19 10.14 0.03
N LEU A 111 -2.17 9.25 -0.02
CA LEU A 111 -2.69 8.70 -1.27
C LEU A 111 -3.30 9.80 -2.15
N PHE A 112 -4.06 10.72 -1.57
CA PHE A 112 -4.62 11.85 -2.31
C PHE A 112 -3.52 12.80 -2.82
N GLU A 113 -2.57 13.16 -1.97
CA GLU A 113 -1.43 14.02 -2.31
C GLU A 113 -0.56 13.41 -3.43
N SER A 114 -0.34 12.09 -3.40
CA SER A 114 0.47 11.41 -4.42
C SER A 114 -0.21 11.30 -5.78
N HIS A 115 -1.55 11.38 -5.84
CA HIS A 115 -2.33 11.24 -7.08
C HIS A 115 -2.83 12.55 -7.67
N THR A 116 -2.80 13.63 -6.89
CA THR A 116 -3.17 14.97 -7.35
C THR A 116 -2.03 15.69 -8.05
N GLN A 117 -0.78 15.23 -7.87
CA GLN A 117 0.38 15.73 -8.57
C GLN A 117 0.64 14.85 -9.80
N PRO A 118 0.36 15.31 -11.04
CA PRO A 118 0.60 14.52 -12.24
C PRO A 118 2.09 14.19 -12.35
N THR A 119 2.41 12.91 -12.41
CA THR A 119 3.77 12.44 -12.64
C THR A 119 3.76 11.33 -13.69
N GLU A 120 4.78 11.34 -14.54
CA GLU A 120 5.08 10.26 -15.48
C GLU A 120 6.04 9.22 -14.85
N GLU A 121 6.37 9.40 -13.56
CA GLU A 121 7.26 8.51 -12.81
C GLU A 121 6.53 7.27 -12.29
N LEU A 122 7.26 6.16 -12.19
CA LEU A 122 6.78 4.99 -11.47
C LEU A 122 6.76 5.28 -9.96
N LEU A 123 5.59 5.18 -9.35
CA LEU A 123 5.42 5.38 -7.92
C LEU A 123 5.55 4.04 -7.17
N VAL A 124 6.49 3.96 -6.23
CA VAL A 124 6.75 2.78 -5.40
C VAL A 124 6.46 3.11 -3.94
N TRP A 125 5.60 2.33 -3.30
CA TRP A 125 5.29 2.48 -1.88
C TRP A 125 5.98 1.39 -1.07
N VAL A 126 6.83 1.78 -0.11
CA VAL A 126 7.52 0.84 0.80
C VAL A 126 6.98 1.01 2.21
N ILE A 127 6.00 0.18 2.53
CA ILE A 127 5.11 0.30 3.70
C ILE A 127 4.91 -1.06 4.41
N HIS A 128 4.01 -1.12 5.38
CA HIS A 128 3.80 -2.26 6.27
C HIS A 128 2.51 -3.00 5.96
N GLY A 129 2.34 -4.22 6.48
CA GLY A 129 1.19 -5.06 6.21
C GLY A 129 -0.14 -4.37 6.53
N GLY A 130 -0.30 -3.83 7.75
CA GLY A 130 -1.54 -3.15 8.15
C GLY A 130 -1.85 -1.92 7.29
N VAL A 131 -0.80 -1.20 6.87
CA VAL A 131 -0.91 -0.03 5.99
C VAL A 131 -1.30 -0.44 4.56
N ILE A 132 -0.79 -1.57 4.06
CA ILE A 132 -1.20 -2.13 2.75
C ILE A 132 -2.70 -2.45 2.78
N ASP A 133 -3.21 -3.07 3.85
CA ASP A 133 -4.63 -3.38 3.95
C ASP A 133 -5.51 -2.12 3.93
N VAL A 134 -5.08 -1.08 4.63
CA VAL A 134 -5.77 0.22 4.62
C VAL A 134 -5.75 0.83 3.22
N LEU A 135 -4.61 0.78 2.53
CA LEU A 135 -4.47 1.33 1.19
C LEU A 135 -5.36 0.60 0.18
N LEU A 136 -5.37 -0.74 0.22
CA LEU A 136 -6.23 -1.54 -0.65
C LEU A 136 -7.71 -1.25 -0.40
N GLU A 137 -8.10 -1.06 0.86
CA GLU A 137 -9.47 -0.71 1.20
C GLU A 137 -9.86 0.70 0.71
N LEU A 138 -9.01 1.71 0.93
CA LEU A 138 -9.22 3.07 0.43
C LEU A 138 -9.28 3.12 -1.09
N ALA A 139 -8.55 2.24 -1.77
CA ALA A 139 -8.54 2.09 -3.22
C ALA A 139 -9.69 1.19 -3.74
N HIS A 140 -10.53 0.65 -2.85
CA HIS A 140 -11.60 -0.31 -3.16
C HIS A 140 -11.11 -1.55 -3.93
N ILE A 141 -9.89 -2.02 -3.64
CA ILE A 141 -9.31 -3.22 -4.24
C ILE A 141 -9.58 -4.40 -3.30
N GLN A 142 -10.28 -5.41 -3.81
CA GLN A 142 -10.66 -6.60 -3.05
C GLN A 142 -10.37 -7.88 -3.86
N ASP A 143 -10.12 -8.98 -3.16
CA ASP A 143 -10.05 -10.30 -3.81
C ASP A 143 -11.47 -10.84 -4.01
N CYS A 144 -12.00 -10.77 -5.23
CA CYS A 144 -13.34 -11.28 -5.53
C CYS A 144 -13.44 -12.82 -5.54
N SER A 145 -12.32 -13.53 -5.36
CA SER A 145 -12.27 -15.00 -5.49
C SER A 145 -12.38 -15.77 -4.18
N ASN A 146 -12.20 -15.15 -3.01
CA ASN A 146 -12.24 -15.83 -1.71
C ASN A 146 -12.76 -14.93 -0.58
N LEU A 147 -13.60 -15.48 0.31
CA LEU A 147 -14.01 -14.81 1.55
C LEU A 147 -13.08 -15.18 2.72
N PRO A 148 -12.65 -14.22 3.56
CA PRO A 148 -12.85 -12.78 3.40
C PRO A 148 -12.06 -12.25 2.20
N ASN A 149 -12.67 -11.33 1.42
CA ASN A 149 -12.17 -10.75 0.17
C ASN A 149 -10.95 -9.81 0.36
N ARG A 150 -9.99 -10.21 1.21
CA ARG A 150 -8.82 -9.45 1.59
C ARG A 150 -7.58 -10.06 0.95
N ILE A 151 -6.80 -9.22 0.28
CA ILE A 151 -5.50 -9.60 -0.25
C ILE A 151 -4.50 -9.58 0.91
N ALA A 152 -4.04 -10.74 1.34
CA ALA A 152 -3.00 -10.84 2.37
C ALA A 152 -1.61 -10.58 1.76
N ALA A 153 -0.95 -9.50 2.17
CA ALA A 153 0.43 -9.20 1.79
C ALA A 153 1.41 -9.70 2.86
N GLY A 154 2.30 -10.62 2.47
CA GLY A 154 3.38 -11.10 3.31
C GLY A 154 4.61 -10.20 3.30
N ASN A 155 5.58 -10.49 4.17
CA ASN A 155 6.86 -9.78 4.19
C ASN A 155 7.57 -9.93 2.84
N GLY A 156 7.90 -8.78 2.22
CA GLY A 156 8.61 -8.70 0.96
C GLY A 156 7.78 -9.05 -0.28
N ASP A 157 6.47 -9.22 -0.12
CA ASP A 157 5.56 -9.28 -1.26
C ASP A 157 5.52 -7.93 -1.98
N ILE A 158 5.30 -7.97 -3.30
CA ILE A 158 5.14 -6.79 -4.14
C ILE A 158 3.77 -6.84 -4.82
N LEU A 159 2.98 -5.79 -4.61
CA LEU A 159 1.70 -5.61 -5.28
C LEU A 159 1.86 -4.56 -6.37
N VAL A 160 1.51 -4.92 -7.60
CA VAL A 160 1.49 -4.00 -8.73
C VAL A 160 0.04 -3.56 -8.94
N LEU A 161 -0.19 -2.27 -8.73
CA LEU A 161 -1.51 -1.65 -8.89
C LEU A 161 -1.51 -0.82 -10.16
N GLN A 162 -2.53 -1.01 -10.99
CA GLN A 162 -2.75 -0.18 -12.17
C GLN A 162 -3.91 0.77 -11.91
N HIS A 163 -3.72 2.01 -12.33
CA HIS A 163 -4.72 3.04 -12.26
C HIS A 163 -5.40 3.19 -13.63
N GLU A 164 -6.66 2.80 -13.73
CA GLU A 164 -7.45 2.93 -14.95
C GLU A 164 -8.25 4.25 -14.92
N GLN A 165 -8.18 5.03 -16.01
CA GLN A 165 -9.18 6.07 -16.23
C GLN A 165 -10.44 5.40 -16.77
N LEU A 166 -11.56 5.50 -16.06
CA LEU A 166 -12.83 5.11 -16.65
C LEU A 166 -13.07 5.99 -17.88
N ALA A 167 -13.27 5.35 -19.04
CA ALA A 167 -13.63 6.05 -20.26
C ALA A 167 -14.89 6.89 -20.00
N LYS A 168 -14.93 8.12 -20.55
CA LYS A 168 -16.10 9.00 -20.45
C LYS A 168 -17.38 8.21 -20.79
N PRO A 169 -18.44 8.26 -19.96
CA PRO A 169 -19.65 7.51 -20.22
C PRO A 169 -20.37 8.11 -21.44
N GLY A 170 -20.29 7.39 -22.56
CA GLY A 170 -21.06 7.62 -23.78
C GLY A 170 -22.12 6.56 -24.00
N CYS A 171 -22.78 6.03 -22.96
CA CYS A 171 -24.03 5.29 -23.11
C CYS A 171 -24.74 5.12 -21.75
N ALA A 172 -26.03 5.47 -21.76
CA ALA A 172 -27.06 5.40 -20.71
C ALA A 172 -26.74 4.78 -19.33
N ARG A 173 -27.06 5.57 -18.28
CA ARG A 173 -27.12 5.28 -16.84
C ARG A 173 -25.77 5.22 -16.12
N SER A 174 -25.21 6.37 -15.80
CA SER A 174 -24.29 6.52 -14.67
C SER A 174 -24.54 7.87 -14.01
N VAL A 175 -24.74 7.84 -12.69
CA VAL A 175 -24.80 9.04 -11.85
C VAL A 175 -23.39 9.64 -11.85
N GLU A 176 -23.26 10.92 -12.18
CA GLU A 176 -21.99 11.65 -12.15
C GLU A 176 -21.45 11.71 -10.71
N LEU A 177 -20.56 10.78 -10.37
CA LEU A 177 -19.54 11.01 -9.36
C LEU A 177 -18.28 11.39 -10.13
N GLY A 178 -17.99 12.69 -10.16
CA GLY A 178 -16.85 13.26 -10.87
C GLY A 178 -15.56 12.52 -10.55
N HIS A 179 -14.80 12.20 -11.61
CA HIS A 179 -13.48 11.54 -11.57
C HIS A 179 -13.48 10.11 -11.02
N SER A 180 -14.16 9.18 -11.69
CA SER A 180 -14.06 7.76 -11.35
C SER A 180 -12.77 7.15 -11.94
N LYS A 181 -11.66 7.47 -11.28
CA LYS A 181 -10.39 6.76 -11.43
C LYS A 181 -10.45 5.51 -10.56
N VAL A 182 -10.21 4.33 -11.14
CA VAL A 182 -10.33 3.05 -10.41
C VAL A 182 -8.97 2.37 -10.35
N TRP A 183 -8.61 1.88 -9.16
CA TRP A 183 -7.43 1.05 -8.98
C TRP A 183 -7.75 -0.42 -9.16
N ARG A 184 -6.83 -1.14 -9.77
CA ARG A 184 -6.90 -2.59 -9.91
C ARG A 184 -5.58 -3.22 -9.49
N LEU A 185 -5.66 -4.31 -8.75
CA LEU A 185 -4.51 -5.21 -8.55
C LEU A 185 -4.21 -5.89 -9.89
N GLU A 186 -3.08 -5.54 -10.50
CA GLU A 186 -2.61 -6.19 -11.73
C GLU A 186 -1.87 -7.49 -11.38
N ARG A 187 -0.95 -7.44 -10.40
CA ARG A 187 -0.10 -8.57 -10.02
C ARG A 187 0.23 -8.56 -8.53
N HIS A 188 0.36 -9.76 -7.96
CA HIS A 188 0.87 -9.98 -6.61
C HIS A 188 2.06 -10.95 -6.67
N TYR A 189 3.26 -10.43 -6.47
CA TYR A 189 4.49 -11.21 -6.40
C TYR A 189 4.73 -11.61 -4.94
N ARG A 190 4.56 -12.89 -4.63
CA ARG A 190 4.79 -13.41 -3.29
C ARG A 190 6.21 -13.93 -3.14
N ILE A 191 6.83 -13.69 -1.98
CA ILE A 191 8.11 -14.34 -1.67
C ILE A 191 7.91 -15.86 -1.71
N GLY A 192 8.78 -16.54 -2.46
CA GLY A 192 8.74 -17.99 -2.64
C GLY A 192 7.83 -18.47 -3.78
N ASP A 193 7.08 -17.59 -4.46
CA ASP A 193 6.34 -18.00 -5.68
C ASP A 193 7.30 -18.11 -6.87
N THR A 194 7.60 -19.34 -7.26
CA THR A 194 8.51 -19.67 -8.36
C THR A 194 7.95 -19.31 -9.74
N ARG A 195 6.68 -18.89 -9.84
CA ARG A 195 6.07 -18.44 -11.11
C ARG A 195 6.61 -17.07 -11.55
N ALA A 196 7.12 -16.25 -10.64
CA ALA A 196 7.71 -14.94 -10.95
C ALA A 196 9.04 -15.04 -11.71
N ALA A 197 9.78 -16.16 -11.57
CA ALA A 197 11.10 -16.36 -12.17
C ALA A 197 11.08 -16.58 -13.70
N LYS A 198 9.91 -16.58 -14.35
CA LYS A 198 9.77 -16.84 -15.80
C LYS A 198 9.68 -15.60 -16.68
N VAL A 199 9.68 -14.38 -16.13
CA VAL A 199 9.38 -13.15 -16.90
C VAL A 199 10.64 -12.37 -17.32
N VAL A 200 11.84 -12.82 -16.99
CA VAL A 200 13.09 -12.23 -17.51
C VAL A 200 13.79 -13.24 -18.42
N ARG A 201 13.49 -13.15 -19.73
CA ARG A 201 14.33 -13.65 -20.82
C ARG A 201 14.27 -12.65 -21.96
#